data_AF-M7YJN5-F1
#
_entry.id   AF-M7YJN5-F1
#
_cell.length_a   1.000
_cell.length_b   1.000
_cell.length_c   1.000
_cell.angle_alpha   90.00
_cell.angle_beta   90.00
_cell.angle_gamma   90.00
#
_symmetry.space_group_name_H-M   'P 1'
#
loop_
_entity.id
_entity.type
_entity.pdbx_description
1 polymer ?
#
loop_
_entity_poly.entity_id
_entity_poly.type
_entity_poly.pdbx_seq_one_letter_code
_entity_poly.pdbx_strand_id
1 'polypeptide(L)'
;MEEVEVAPPRAHEVRIRILCTSLCHTDVTFWRMKDFPGQHPIILGHEAAGVVESVGEHVHEVAVGDTVVPVFSAQCGDCPDCLSDRSNICSGLPAGLGMPRDGTTRFSFAATGEPIHNFIGVSSFTEYTVVDVSNVVRIGPGVPPEKACLLSCGVSTGVGAAWKVAAVEPGSSVAVFGLGVVGLAVAQGCRMRGAKQIIGVDLNPEKRDIGKRLGITDFINPNDTGEKAVSEVVKEMTGGGADYCFECIGSTSAMAEAFQSSRKGWGKTIVLGVSSGGAPMSIPPHDILWGRSVVGSLFGGLKPKTDIPILAQKYLDEELELDEFVTHEMGFDDINAAFELLTQGKCLRHFQMRKTIFDSLYHCILSYDDYFILKKDVVGTIGLSGYQKCMIAFQMLAYGTAANSWDEYIRMPESTCGEAMVRFAIAMVEVSEPQYLREPTVTDTERLLAISEARGWPGVIFVSTISNPVGQKKTQGLFDSRDSGNAGIGKI
;
A
#
# COMPACT_ATOMS: atom_id res chain seq x y z
N MET A 1 15.58 16.81 7.40
CA MET A 1 16.32 16.22 6.28
C MET A 1 17.79 16.50 6.54
N GLU A 2 18.62 15.46 6.49
CA GLU A 2 20.06 15.54 6.80
C GLU A 2 20.83 14.74 5.74
N GLU A 3 22.08 15.12 5.49
CA GLU A 3 22.99 14.34 4.65
C GLU A 3 23.64 13.24 5.49
N VAL A 4 23.57 12.00 5.00
CA VAL A 4 24.08 10.81 5.70
C VAL A 4 25.07 10.06 4.81
N GLU A 5 26.15 9.59 5.42
CA GLU A 5 27.06 8.65 4.77
C GLU A 5 26.57 7.23 4.98
N VAL A 6 26.51 6.46 3.89
CA VAL A 6 26.14 5.05 3.89
C VAL A 6 27.36 4.21 3.54
N ALA A 7 27.93 3.56 4.56
CA ALA A 7 29.09 2.71 4.41
C ALA A 7 28.86 1.59 3.37
N PRO A 8 29.91 1.12 2.68
CA PRO A 8 29.78 0.00 1.75
C PRO A 8 29.33 -1.28 2.48
N PRO A 9 28.66 -2.22 1.78
CA PRO A 9 28.25 -3.47 2.37
C PRO A 9 29.47 -4.35 2.73
N ARG A 10 29.44 -4.97 3.91
CA ARG A 10 30.39 -6.00 4.33
C ARG A 10 29.94 -7.38 3.87
N ALA A 11 30.69 -8.42 4.25
CA ALA A 11 30.31 -9.80 3.99
C ALA A 11 28.85 -10.09 4.41
N HIS A 12 28.10 -10.73 3.51
CA HIS A 12 26.68 -11.04 3.58
C HIS A 12 25.73 -9.83 3.55
N GLU A 13 26.21 -8.63 3.27
CA GLU A 13 25.39 -7.44 3.20
C GLU A 13 25.15 -6.98 1.77
N VAL A 14 24.03 -6.30 1.58
CA VAL A 14 23.60 -5.77 0.29
C VAL A 14 23.29 -4.29 0.47
N ARG A 15 23.87 -3.44 -0.36
CA ARG A 15 23.50 -2.02 -0.44
C ARG A 15 22.45 -1.83 -1.51
N ILE A 16 21.34 -1.23 -1.14
CA ILE A 16 20.15 -1.06 -1.97
C ILE A 16 19.91 0.44 -2.15
N ARG A 17 19.76 0.85 -3.41
CA ARG A 17 19.21 2.17 -3.75
C ARG A 17 17.69 2.10 -3.63
N ILE A 18 17.12 2.85 -2.69
CA ILE A 18 15.68 2.87 -2.45
C ILE A 18 15.00 3.66 -3.58
N LEU A 19 13.99 3.05 -4.21
CA LEU A 19 13.18 3.69 -5.24
C LEU A 19 11.87 4.21 -4.68
N CYS A 20 11.26 3.41 -3.80
CA CYS A 20 10.03 3.75 -3.12
C CYS A 20 10.10 3.25 -1.68
N THR A 21 9.58 4.06 -0.76
CA THR A 21 9.33 3.66 0.62
C THR A 21 7.93 4.06 1.03
N SER A 22 7.22 3.15 1.69
CA SER A 22 5.98 3.38 2.40
C SER A 22 6.27 3.60 3.88
N LEU A 23 5.25 4.04 4.62
CA LEU A 23 5.30 4.20 6.07
C LEU A 23 4.05 3.62 6.72
N CYS A 24 4.18 3.10 7.93
CA CYS A 24 3.06 2.58 8.70
C CYS A 24 3.16 2.91 10.20
N HIS A 25 2.20 2.43 10.99
CA HIS A 25 2.12 2.73 12.42
C HIS A 25 3.32 2.23 13.23
N THR A 26 4.07 1.24 12.71
CA THR A 26 5.32 0.80 13.34
C THR A 26 6.35 1.93 13.34
N ASP A 27 6.49 2.68 12.24
CA ASP A 27 7.42 3.81 12.17
C ASP A 27 7.02 4.93 13.15
N VAL A 28 5.71 5.24 13.25
CA VAL A 28 5.17 6.21 14.22
C VAL A 28 5.44 5.76 15.66
N THR A 29 5.29 4.46 15.94
CA THR A 29 5.50 3.90 17.28
C THR A 29 6.96 4.09 17.70
N PHE A 30 7.90 3.71 16.85
CA PHE A 30 9.34 3.86 17.16
C PHE A 30 9.79 5.32 17.15
N TRP A 31 9.23 6.16 16.28
CA TRP A 31 9.49 7.60 16.31
C TRP A 31 9.15 8.22 17.67
N ARG A 32 8.03 7.81 18.28
CA ARG A 32 7.57 8.33 19.58
C ARG A 32 8.22 7.64 20.78
N MET A 33 8.84 6.48 20.57
CA MET A 33 9.42 5.68 21.63
C MET A 33 10.71 6.32 22.14
N LYS A 34 10.74 6.59 23.45
CA LYS A 34 11.90 7.20 24.13
C LYS A 34 12.79 6.19 24.85
N ASP A 35 12.20 5.08 25.28
CA ASP A 35 12.88 4.01 25.98
C ASP A 35 13.19 2.85 25.02
N PHE A 36 14.07 1.94 25.42
CA PHE A 36 14.37 0.74 24.64
C PHE A 36 13.09 -0.01 24.24
N PRO A 37 12.96 -0.48 22.98
CA PRO A 37 13.96 -0.52 21.91
C PRO A 37 14.14 0.76 21.07
N GLY A 38 13.48 1.88 21.41
CA GLY A 38 13.71 3.17 20.75
C GLY A 38 15.14 3.66 20.96
N GLN A 39 15.91 3.79 19.88
CA GLN A 39 17.28 4.32 19.91
C GLN A 39 17.35 5.52 18.98
N HIS A 40 17.69 6.69 19.49
CA HIS A 40 17.83 7.91 18.68
C HIS A 40 19.29 8.38 18.75
N PRO A 41 19.88 8.88 17.64
CA PRO A 41 19.27 9.10 16.31
C PRO A 41 19.14 7.80 15.49
N ILE A 42 18.07 7.68 14.69
CA ILE A 42 17.74 6.50 13.88
C ILE A 42 17.14 6.88 12.54
N ILE A 43 17.47 6.11 11.50
CA ILE A 43 16.77 6.19 10.20
C ILE A 43 15.64 5.14 10.22
N LEU A 44 14.39 5.59 10.22
CA LEU A 44 13.20 4.73 10.22
C LEU A 44 12.89 4.17 8.80
N GLY A 45 11.73 3.55 8.64
CA GLY A 45 11.28 2.97 7.38
C GLY A 45 11.65 1.49 7.26
N HIS A 46 10.65 0.67 6.92
CA HIS A 46 10.81 -0.78 6.72
C HIS A 46 9.94 -1.34 5.59
N GLU A 47 9.24 -0.45 4.88
CA GLU A 47 8.40 -0.77 3.74
C GLU A 47 9.02 -0.19 2.49
N ALA A 48 9.75 -0.97 1.70
CA ALA A 48 10.49 -0.42 0.58
C ALA A 48 10.69 -1.38 -0.58
N ALA A 49 10.96 -0.80 -1.74
CA ALA A 49 11.48 -1.49 -2.91
C ALA A 49 12.63 -0.67 -3.50
N GLY A 50 13.62 -1.38 -4.01
CA GLY A 50 14.86 -0.78 -4.47
C GLY A 50 15.58 -1.62 -5.50
N VAL A 51 16.74 -1.14 -5.91
CA VAL A 51 17.67 -1.86 -6.79
C VAL A 51 18.97 -2.08 -6.06
N VAL A 52 19.53 -3.27 -6.18
CA VAL A 52 20.85 -3.59 -5.62
C VAL A 52 21.90 -2.72 -6.29
N GLU A 53 22.60 -1.90 -5.50
CA GLU A 53 23.68 -1.04 -5.98
C GLU A 53 25.05 -1.74 -5.82
N SER A 54 25.28 -2.42 -4.71
CA SER A 54 26.49 -3.22 -4.48
C SER A 54 26.22 -4.35 -3.51
N VAL A 55 27.07 -5.38 -3.56
CA VAL A 55 27.00 -6.56 -2.69
C VAL A 55 28.35 -6.77 -2.01
N GLY A 56 28.33 -7.21 -0.77
CA GLY A 56 29.53 -7.65 -0.08
C GLY A 56 29.92 -9.10 -0.39
N GLU A 57 30.98 -9.56 0.25
CA GLU A 57 31.45 -10.95 0.12
C GLU A 57 30.36 -11.95 0.53
N HIS A 58 30.38 -13.17 -0.03
CA HIS A 58 29.42 -14.25 0.28
C HIS A 58 27.94 -13.96 -0.01
N VAL A 59 27.64 -12.93 -0.80
CA VAL A 59 26.31 -12.71 -1.39
C VAL A 59 26.25 -13.39 -2.76
N HIS A 60 25.33 -14.34 -2.91
CA HIS A 60 25.19 -15.13 -4.15
C HIS A 60 23.78 -15.16 -4.73
N GLU A 61 22.78 -14.77 -3.94
CA GLU A 61 21.36 -14.88 -4.32
C GLU A 61 20.81 -13.66 -5.07
N VAL A 62 21.49 -12.50 -4.96
CA VAL A 62 21.17 -11.25 -5.65
C VAL A 62 22.43 -10.64 -6.26
N ALA A 63 22.27 -9.88 -7.34
CA ALA A 63 23.33 -9.19 -8.04
C ALA A 63 23.02 -7.70 -8.24
N VAL A 64 24.04 -6.89 -8.53
CA VAL A 64 23.88 -5.47 -8.89
C VAL A 64 22.88 -5.34 -10.04
N GLY A 65 21.91 -4.44 -9.89
CA GLY A 65 20.82 -4.22 -10.85
C GLY A 65 19.55 -5.02 -10.55
N ASP A 66 19.58 -6.03 -9.67
CA ASP A 66 18.37 -6.76 -9.28
C ASP A 66 17.39 -5.83 -8.55
N THR A 67 16.10 -5.93 -8.89
CA THR A 67 15.03 -5.29 -8.14
C THR A 67 14.68 -6.14 -6.92
N VAL A 68 14.69 -5.51 -5.75
CA VAL A 68 14.57 -6.18 -4.47
C VAL A 68 13.64 -5.44 -3.53
N VAL A 69 13.08 -6.19 -2.59
CA VAL A 69 12.32 -5.71 -1.45
C VAL A 69 13.08 -6.13 -0.19
N PRO A 70 13.60 -5.17 0.61
CA PRO A 70 14.09 -5.48 1.95
C PRO A 70 12.92 -5.74 2.90
N VAL A 71 13.06 -6.76 3.74
CA VAL A 71 12.01 -7.23 4.66
C VAL A 71 12.61 -7.33 6.05
N PHE A 72 11.92 -6.80 7.06
CA PHE A 72 12.41 -6.80 8.44
C PHE A 72 12.60 -8.21 9.03
N SER A 73 11.87 -9.21 8.51
CA SER A 73 12.00 -10.61 8.91
C SER A 73 13.11 -11.29 8.11
N ALA A 74 14.10 -11.85 8.79
CA ALA A 74 15.21 -12.56 8.16
C ALA A 74 14.81 -13.98 7.75
N GLN A 75 15.36 -14.46 6.63
CA GLN A 75 15.33 -15.86 6.20
C GLN A 75 16.73 -16.29 5.76
N CYS A 76 17.49 -16.87 6.69
CA CYS A 76 18.87 -17.31 6.40
C CYS A 76 18.95 -18.58 5.54
N GLY A 77 17.92 -19.43 5.58
CA GLY A 77 17.88 -20.69 4.82
C GLY A 77 18.54 -21.89 5.51
N ASP A 78 19.40 -21.67 6.51
CA ASP A 78 20.23 -22.74 7.10
C ASP A 78 19.83 -23.16 8.52
N CYS A 79 19.17 -22.28 9.28
CA CYS A 79 18.79 -22.59 10.66
C CYS A 79 17.61 -23.58 10.73
N PRO A 80 17.45 -24.34 11.84
CA PRO A 80 16.37 -25.32 11.98
C PRO A 80 14.97 -24.73 11.76
N ASP A 81 14.76 -23.47 12.14
CA ASP A 81 13.47 -22.79 11.98
C ASP A 81 13.21 -22.38 10.52
N CYS A 82 14.24 -21.93 9.79
CA CYS A 82 14.12 -21.65 8.35
C CYS A 82 13.86 -22.93 7.55
N LEU A 83 14.46 -24.05 7.95
CA LEU A 83 14.27 -25.36 7.31
C LEU A 83 12.91 -26.01 7.67
N SER A 84 12.30 -25.62 8.79
CA SER A 84 11.02 -26.15 9.25
C SER A 84 9.85 -25.38 8.66
N ASP A 85 8.81 -26.05 8.17
CA ASP A 85 7.59 -25.39 7.68
C ASP A 85 6.70 -24.83 8.80
N ARG A 86 7.06 -25.06 10.06
CA ARG A 86 6.29 -24.64 11.24
C ARG A 86 6.57 -23.21 11.70
N SER A 87 7.63 -22.58 11.21
CA SER A 87 8.09 -21.26 11.69
C SER A 87 8.55 -20.39 10.53
N ASN A 88 8.34 -19.09 10.68
CA ASN A 88 9.00 -18.05 9.88
C ASN A 88 9.94 -17.18 10.73
N ILE A 89 10.22 -17.56 11.97
CA ILE A 89 11.11 -16.83 12.87
C ILE A 89 12.51 -17.44 12.76
N CYS A 90 13.41 -16.73 12.10
CA CYS A 90 14.79 -17.18 11.92
C CYS A 90 15.58 -17.12 13.25
N SER A 91 15.99 -18.28 13.77
CA SER A 91 16.87 -18.35 14.95
C SER A 91 18.35 -18.10 14.65
N GLY A 92 18.77 -18.21 13.40
CA GLY A 92 20.16 -18.00 12.99
C GLY A 92 20.57 -16.53 12.97
N LEU A 93 19.62 -15.63 12.75
CA LEU A 93 19.81 -14.18 12.70
C LEU A 93 18.64 -13.52 13.45
N PRO A 94 18.60 -13.63 14.78
CA PRO A 94 17.52 -13.06 15.57
C PRO A 94 17.50 -11.54 15.45
N ALA A 95 16.31 -10.94 15.57
CA ALA A 95 16.16 -9.49 15.58
C ALA A 95 16.95 -8.88 16.75
N GLY A 96 17.71 -7.83 16.46
CA GLY A 96 18.58 -7.16 17.41
C GLY A 96 18.90 -5.74 16.99
N LEU A 97 19.74 -5.08 17.77
CA LEU A 97 20.25 -3.74 17.46
C LEU A 97 21.45 -3.85 16.51
N GLY A 98 21.59 -2.90 15.60
CA GLY A 98 22.68 -2.92 14.62
C GLY A 98 22.42 -3.91 13.48
N MET A 99 23.47 -4.16 12.70
CA MET A 99 23.50 -5.21 11.69
C MET A 99 23.52 -6.60 12.35
N PRO A 100 22.79 -7.60 11.84
CA PRO A 100 22.63 -8.89 12.52
C PRO A 100 23.92 -9.66 12.83
N ARG A 101 25.00 -9.43 12.06
CA ARG A 101 26.24 -10.21 12.16
C ARG A 101 27.34 -9.56 12.99
N ASP A 102 27.35 -8.25 13.09
CA ASP A 102 28.42 -7.51 13.79
C ASP A 102 27.93 -6.47 14.80
N GLY A 103 26.61 -6.24 14.89
CA GLY A 103 26.00 -5.30 15.83
C GLY A 103 26.34 -3.82 15.57
N THR A 104 27.01 -3.51 14.45
CA THR A 104 27.40 -2.14 14.09
C THR A 104 26.35 -1.48 13.18
N THR A 105 26.50 -0.19 12.90
CA THR A 105 25.66 0.52 11.91
C THR A 105 26.43 0.76 10.61
N ARG A 106 25.70 1.06 9.53
CA ARG A 106 26.24 1.52 8.24
C ARG A 106 25.96 3.00 7.97
N PHE A 107 25.32 3.68 8.92
CA PHE A 107 24.93 5.08 8.79
C PHE A 107 25.71 5.98 9.74
N SER A 108 26.16 7.12 9.23
CA SER A 108 26.70 8.22 10.01
C SER A 108 26.27 9.57 9.43
N PHE A 109 26.21 10.61 10.25
CA PHE A 109 26.00 11.96 9.75
C PHE A 109 27.20 12.38 8.89
N ALA A 110 26.97 12.89 7.68
CA ALA A 110 28.06 13.31 6.80
C ALA A 110 28.90 14.45 7.39
N ALA A 111 28.27 15.34 8.15
CA ALA A 111 28.94 16.50 8.73
C ALA A 111 29.82 16.17 9.96
N THR A 112 29.45 15.16 10.76
CA THR A 112 30.09 14.90 12.07
C THR A 112 30.74 13.52 12.18
N GLY A 113 30.38 12.57 11.31
CA GLY A 113 30.79 11.17 11.40
C GLY A 113 30.15 10.41 12.57
N GLU A 114 29.23 11.04 13.33
CA GLU A 114 28.55 10.36 14.44
C GLU A 114 27.60 9.26 13.91
N PRO A 115 27.56 8.09 14.58
CA PRO A 115 26.77 6.96 14.11
C PRO A 115 25.26 7.21 14.24
N ILE A 116 24.51 6.72 13.27
CA ILE A 116 23.04 6.73 13.26
C ILE A 116 22.55 5.28 13.32
N HIS A 117 21.57 4.99 14.16
CA HIS A 117 21.05 3.63 14.32
C HIS A 117 20.23 3.18 13.09
N ASN A 118 20.28 1.87 12.83
CA ASN A 118 19.38 1.21 11.89
C ASN A 118 18.05 0.85 12.56
N PHE A 119 17.03 0.63 11.74
CA PHE A 119 15.66 0.37 12.16
C PHE A 119 15.17 -0.97 11.61
N ILE A 120 14.90 -1.90 12.53
CA ILE A 120 14.34 -3.25 12.28
C ILE A 120 14.89 -3.96 11.04
N GLY A 121 16.21 -3.83 10.82
CA GLY A 121 16.92 -4.50 9.74
C GLY A 121 16.70 -3.92 8.33
N VAL A 122 16.07 -2.74 8.18
CA VAL A 122 15.77 -2.15 6.87
C VAL A 122 16.22 -0.69 6.72
N SER A 123 15.76 0.23 7.56
CA SER A 123 16.02 1.68 7.43
C SER A 123 15.84 2.23 6.02
N SER A 124 14.60 2.34 5.54
CA SER A 124 14.31 2.77 4.17
C SER A 124 14.05 4.27 3.98
N PHE A 125 14.02 5.08 5.04
CA PHE A 125 13.91 6.54 4.92
C PHE A 125 15.27 7.19 4.62
N THR A 126 15.86 6.75 3.52
CA THR A 126 17.17 7.17 2.99
C THR A 126 17.23 6.75 1.52
N GLU A 127 18.03 7.44 0.70
CA GLU A 127 18.22 7.08 -0.72
C GLU A 127 18.97 5.75 -0.88
N TYR A 128 19.82 5.40 0.10
CA TYR A 128 20.55 4.13 0.14
C TYR A 128 20.47 3.50 1.52
N THR A 129 20.26 2.19 1.56
CA THR A 129 20.32 1.39 2.80
C THR A 129 21.24 0.19 2.62
N VAL A 130 21.73 -0.36 3.73
CA VAL A 130 22.48 -1.62 3.77
C VAL A 130 21.76 -2.58 4.69
N VAL A 131 21.50 -3.79 4.18
CA VAL A 131 20.77 -4.85 4.89
C VAL A 131 21.54 -6.17 4.78
N ASP A 132 21.26 -7.11 5.68
CA ASP A 132 21.75 -8.48 5.54
C ASP A 132 21.03 -9.17 4.38
N VAL A 133 21.75 -10.01 3.62
CA VAL A 133 21.20 -10.79 2.50
C VAL A 133 20.01 -11.66 2.93
N SER A 134 19.94 -12.10 4.19
CA SER A 134 18.78 -12.83 4.73
C SER A 134 17.49 -11.99 4.76
N ASN A 135 17.59 -10.67 4.74
CA ASN A 135 16.48 -9.72 4.72
C ASN A 135 16.14 -9.22 3.31
N VAL A 136 16.79 -9.74 2.26
CA VAL A 136 16.55 -9.31 0.88
C VAL A 136 15.69 -10.32 0.15
N VAL A 137 14.66 -9.83 -0.54
CA VAL A 137 13.86 -10.66 -1.46
C VAL A 137 13.95 -10.08 -2.86
N ARG A 138 14.41 -10.88 -3.83
CA ARG A 138 14.36 -10.51 -5.24
C ARG A 138 12.92 -10.57 -5.76
N ILE A 139 12.50 -9.52 -6.45
CA ILE A 139 11.20 -9.45 -7.11
C ILE A 139 11.40 -9.60 -8.62
N GLY A 140 10.48 -10.32 -9.27
CA GLY A 140 10.49 -10.48 -10.71
C GLY A 140 10.21 -9.16 -11.46
N PRO A 141 10.57 -9.07 -12.74
CA PRO A 141 10.23 -7.90 -13.56
C PRO A 141 8.70 -7.75 -13.64
N GLY A 142 8.20 -6.52 -13.61
CA GLY A 142 6.79 -6.20 -13.87
C GLY A 142 5.99 -5.73 -12.66
N VAL A 143 6.44 -5.97 -11.42
CA VAL A 143 5.82 -5.35 -10.24
C VAL A 143 6.41 -3.95 -10.03
N PRO A 144 5.61 -2.88 -10.11
CA PRO A 144 6.12 -1.53 -9.88
C PRO A 144 6.66 -1.38 -8.45
N PRO A 145 7.79 -0.66 -8.22
CA PRO A 145 8.39 -0.50 -6.90
C PRO A 145 7.42 0.02 -5.82
N GLU A 146 6.53 0.93 -6.18
CA GLU A 146 5.50 1.50 -5.31
C GLU A 146 4.42 0.49 -4.87
N LYS A 147 4.30 -0.64 -5.56
CA LYS A 147 3.44 -1.77 -5.16
C LYS A 147 4.23 -2.84 -4.46
N ALA A 148 5.44 -3.12 -4.95
CA ALA A 148 6.35 -4.09 -4.35
C ALA A 148 6.70 -3.76 -2.89
N CYS A 149 6.84 -2.48 -2.55
CA CYS A 149 7.15 -2.06 -1.18
C CYS A 149 6.07 -2.48 -0.15
N LEU A 150 4.81 -2.62 -0.56
CA LEU A 150 3.71 -3.06 0.31
C LEU A 150 3.83 -4.54 0.71
N LEU A 151 4.56 -5.33 -0.07
CA LEU A 151 4.78 -6.75 0.18
C LEU A 151 5.79 -7.02 1.32
N SER A 152 6.50 -6.00 1.83
CA SER A 152 7.46 -6.22 2.92
C SER A 152 6.86 -6.10 4.32
N CYS A 153 5.58 -5.70 4.46
CA CYS A 153 4.94 -5.55 5.77
C CYS A 153 3.44 -5.87 5.77
N GLY A 154 2.59 -4.85 5.77
CA GLY A 154 1.18 -4.97 6.16
C GLY A 154 0.35 -5.91 5.28
N VAL A 155 0.52 -5.83 3.96
CA VAL A 155 -0.25 -6.68 3.02
C VAL A 155 0.12 -8.14 3.19
N SER A 156 1.41 -8.45 3.15
CA SER A 156 1.93 -9.80 3.37
C SER A 156 1.54 -10.37 4.74
N THR A 157 1.52 -9.53 5.77
CA THR A 157 1.06 -9.92 7.11
C THR A 157 -0.40 -10.37 7.09
N GLY A 158 -1.30 -9.59 6.50
CA GLY A 158 -2.72 -9.92 6.46
C GLY A 158 -3.03 -11.14 5.58
N VAL A 159 -2.50 -11.16 4.34
CA VAL A 159 -2.71 -12.28 3.41
C VAL A 159 -2.13 -13.57 3.98
N GLY A 160 -0.90 -13.52 4.51
CA GLY A 160 -0.25 -14.67 5.12
C GLY A 160 -1.00 -15.19 6.34
N ALA A 161 -1.51 -14.31 7.19
CA ALA A 161 -2.28 -14.70 8.37
C ALA A 161 -3.51 -15.53 7.98
N ALA A 162 -4.25 -15.11 6.95
CA ALA A 162 -5.39 -15.88 6.44
C ALA A 162 -4.96 -17.18 5.75
N TRP A 163 -3.93 -17.11 4.90
CA TRP A 163 -3.50 -18.21 4.06
C TRP A 163 -2.79 -19.34 4.82
N LYS A 164 -1.86 -19.00 5.71
CA LYS A 164 -0.96 -19.95 6.39
C LYS A 164 -1.29 -20.16 7.87
N VAL A 165 -1.44 -19.08 8.64
CA VAL A 165 -1.57 -19.17 10.11
C VAL A 165 -2.96 -19.67 10.51
N ALA A 166 -3.99 -18.98 10.03
CA ALA A 166 -5.36 -19.42 10.18
C ALA A 166 -5.61 -20.68 9.35
N ALA A 167 -5.04 -20.70 8.14
CA ALA A 167 -5.31 -21.66 7.09
C ALA A 167 -6.81 -21.72 6.78
N VAL A 168 -7.42 -20.55 6.55
CA VAL A 168 -8.88 -20.39 6.40
C VAL A 168 -9.44 -21.40 5.41
N GLU A 169 -10.49 -22.09 5.83
CA GLU A 169 -11.14 -23.13 5.03
C GLU A 169 -12.22 -22.51 4.12
N PRO A 170 -12.45 -23.08 2.93
CA PRO A 170 -13.57 -22.68 2.09
C PRO A 170 -14.91 -22.85 2.84
N GLY A 171 -15.78 -21.85 2.75
CA GLY A 171 -17.08 -21.86 3.41
C GLY A 171 -17.10 -21.30 4.83
N SER A 172 -15.94 -20.99 5.42
CA SER A 172 -15.85 -20.46 6.79
C SER A 172 -16.40 -19.05 6.94
N SER A 173 -16.79 -18.73 8.17
CA SER A 173 -17.11 -17.38 8.63
C SER A 173 -15.89 -16.74 9.30
N VAL A 174 -15.63 -15.47 8.98
CA VAL A 174 -14.47 -14.72 9.46
C VAL A 174 -14.91 -13.39 10.05
N ALA A 175 -14.30 -12.98 11.16
CA ALA A 175 -14.41 -11.61 11.69
C ALA A 175 -13.04 -10.93 11.72
N VAL A 176 -12.95 -9.71 11.19
CA VAL A 176 -11.70 -8.93 11.10
C VAL A 176 -11.85 -7.64 11.88
N PHE A 177 -11.10 -7.50 12.97
CA PHE A 177 -11.13 -6.35 13.86
C PHE A 177 -10.03 -5.35 13.46
N GLY A 178 -10.44 -4.18 12.99
CA GLY A 178 -9.59 -3.13 12.45
C GLY A 178 -9.38 -3.28 10.94
N LEU A 179 -9.85 -2.30 10.16
CA LEU A 179 -9.79 -2.27 8.70
C LEU A 179 -8.75 -1.25 8.20
N GLY A 180 -7.56 -1.29 8.82
CA GLY A 180 -6.34 -0.72 8.24
C GLY A 180 -5.75 -1.65 7.16
N VAL A 181 -4.52 -1.36 6.71
CA VAL A 181 -3.83 -2.15 5.67
C VAL A 181 -3.82 -3.65 6.00
N VAL A 182 -3.45 -4.02 7.24
CA VAL A 182 -3.38 -5.43 7.65
C VAL A 182 -4.76 -6.11 7.59
N GLY A 183 -5.79 -5.50 8.17
CA GLY A 183 -7.13 -6.09 8.18
C GLY A 183 -7.78 -6.18 6.81
N LEU A 184 -7.58 -5.17 5.96
CA LEU A 184 -8.02 -5.22 4.58
C LEU A 184 -7.29 -6.31 3.78
N ALA A 185 -6.00 -6.54 4.05
CA ALA A 185 -5.24 -7.64 3.47
C ALA A 185 -5.66 -9.02 4.01
N VAL A 186 -6.08 -9.13 5.28
CA VAL A 186 -6.73 -10.33 5.82
C VAL A 186 -8.00 -10.63 5.04
N ALA A 187 -8.84 -9.62 4.78
CA ALA A 187 -10.08 -9.80 4.02
C ALA A 187 -9.81 -10.39 2.62
N GLN A 188 -8.80 -9.87 1.92
CA GLN A 188 -8.37 -10.42 0.64
C GLN A 188 -7.89 -11.87 0.76
N GLY A 189 -7.01 -12.15 1.73
CA GLY A 189 -6.52 -13.51 1.95
C GLY A 189 -7.65 -14.49 2.26
N CYS A 190 -8.64 -14.09 3.05
CA CYS A 190 -9.83 -14.88 3.34
C CYS A 190 -10.69 -15.11 2.09
N ARG A 191 -10.88 -14.07 1.25
CA ARG A 191 -11.60 -14.19 -0.04
C ARG A 191 -10.91 -15.18 -0.97
N MET A 192 -9.59 -15.08 -1.12
CA MET A 192 -8.78 -16.00 -1.94
C MET A 192 -8.85 -17.45 -1.44
N ARG A 193 -9.07 -17.64 -0.13
CA ARG A 193 -9.27 -18.95 0.51
C ARG A 193 -10.71 -19.47 0.44
N GLY A 194 -11.64 -18.70 -0.12
CA GLY A 194 -13.03 -19.11 -0.30
C GLY A 194 -13.88 -18.97 0.96
N ALA A 195 -13.53 -18.07 1.89
CA ALA A 195 -14.40 -17.75 3.03
C ALA A 195 -15.79 -17.31 2.53
N LYS A 196 -16.86 -17.82 3.16
CA LYS A 196 -18.24 -17.53 2.77
C LYS A 196 -18.68 -16.16 3.27
N GLN A 197 -18.22 -15.78 4.45
CA GLN A 197 -18.63 -14.56 5.12
C GLN A 197 -17.41 -13.92 5.78
N ILE A 198 -17.20 -12.63 5.54
CA ILE A 198 -16.07 -11.87 6.07
C ILE A 198 -16.63 -10.59 6.69
N ILE A 199 -16.74 -10.57 8.01
CA ILE A 199 -17.32 -9.48 8.79
C ILE A 199 -16.19 -8.52 9.20
N GLY A 200 -16.20 -7.31 8.66
CA GLY A 200 -15.27 -6.25 9.05
C GLY A 200 -15.82 -5.47 10.25
N VAL A 201 -14.97 -5.23 11.24
CA VAL A 201 -15.30 -4.45 12.44
C VAL A 201 -14.37 -3.25 12.53
N ASP A 202 -14.91 -2.04 12.40
CA ASP A 202 -14.13 -0.80 12.52
C ASP A 202 -15.00 0.35 13.07
N LEU A 203 -14.39 1.26 13.82
CA LEU A 203 -15.06 2.46 14.33
C LEU A 203 -15.29 3.50 13.24
N ASN A 204 -14.46 3.50 12.19
CA ASN A 204 -14.58 4.42 11.07
C ASN A 204 -15.51 3.82 9.99
N PRO A 205 -16.74 4.35 9.82
CA PRO A 205 -17.68 3.85 8.82
C PRO A 205 -17.19 4.07 7.38
N GLU A 206 -16.29 5.01 7.12
CA GLU A 206 -15.71 5.24 5.79
C GLU A 206 -14.90 4.04 5.29
N LYS A 207 -14.48 3.13 6.18
CA LYS A 207 -13.77 1.89 5.81
C LYS A 207 -14.68 0.86 5.16
N ARG A 208 -16.00 1.03 5.21
CA ARG A 208 -16.99 0.08 4.68
C ARG A 208 -16.82 -0.15 3.18
N ASP A 209 -16.69 0.92 2.40
CA ASP A 209 -16.69 0.81 0.92
C ASP A 209 -15.41 0.18 0.40
N ILE A 210 -14.26 0.61 0.91
CA ILE A 210 -12.97 -0.01 0.60
C ILE A 210 -12.91 -1.47 1.08
N GLY A 211 -13.44 -1.74 2.28
CA GLY A 211 -13.56 -3.11 2.81
C GLY A 211 -14.33 -4.00 1.85
N LYS A 212 -15.47 -3.53 1.33
CA LYS A 212 -16.29 -4.29 0.39
C LYS A 212 -15.55 -4.63 -0.90
N ARG A 213 -14.78 -3.69 -1.48
CA ARG A 213 -13.94 -3.93 -2.66
C ARG A 213 -12.88 -5.02 -2.39
N LEU A 214 -12.35 -5.04 -1.17
CA LEU A 214 -11.29 -5.96 -0.74
C LEU A 214 -11.80 -7.27 -0.11
N GLY A 215 -13.12 -7.53 -0.15
CA GLY A 215 -13.72 -8.81 0.19
C GLY A 215 -14.56 -8.86 1.46
N ILE A 216 -14.68 -7.77 2.22
CA ILE A 216 -15.60 -7.69 3.35
C ILE A 216 -17.05 -7.85 2.85
N THR A 217 -17.80 -8.79 3.42
CA THR A 217 -19.20 -9.06 3.07
C THR A 217 -20.16 -8.27 3.96
N ASP A 218 -19.80 -8.11 5.23
CA ASP A 218 -20.62 -7.45 6.24
C ASP A 218 -19.76 -6.49 7.06
N PHE A 219 -20.35 -5.40 7.56
CA PHE A 219 -19.63 -4.39 8.32
C PHE A 219 -20.34 -4.10 9.64
N ILE A 220 -19.57 -4.03 10.73
CA ILE A 220 -20.03 -3.65 12.06
C ILE A 220 -19.25 -2.40 12.50
N ASN A 221 -19.97 -1.32 12.80
CA ASN A 221 -19.43 -0.26 13.63
C ASN A 221 -19.76 -0.57 15.10
N PRO A 222 -18.77 -0.71 16.00
CA PRO A 222 -19.03 -0.91 17.43
C PRO A 222 -19.93 0.16 18.07
N ASN A 223 -19.98 1.38 17.53
CA ASN A 223 -20.85 2.44 18.05
C ASN A 223 -22.33 2.24 17.68
N ASP A 224 -22.63 1.39 16.70
CA ASP A 224 -23.98 1.16 16.17
C ASP A 224 -24.62 -0.13 16.75
N THR A 225 -23.98 -0.79 17.72
CA THR A 225 -24.46 -2.07 18.30
C THR A 225 -25.43 -1.89 19.48
N GLY A 226 -25.69 -0.65 19.90
CA GLY A 226 -26.54 -0.34 21.05
C GLY A 226 -25.91 -0.85 22.36
N GLU A 227 -26.66 -1.64 23.13
CA GLU A 227 -26.17 -2.24 24.38
C GLU A 227 -25.41 -3.56 24.17
N LYS A 228 -25.44 -4.13 22.96
CA LYS A 228 -24.80 -5.41 22.67
C LYS A 228 -23.29 -5.24 22.48
N ALA A 229 -22.53 -6.17 23.02
CA ALA A 229 -21.12 -6.29 22.69
C ALA A 229 -20.94 -6.73 21.23
N VAL A 230 -19.84 -6.34 20.59
CA VAL A 230 -19.53 -6.72 19.20
C VAL A 230 -19.53 -8.24 19.02
N SER A 231 -19.01 -8.97 20.00
CA SER A 231 -18.97 -10.43 19.99
C SER A 231 -20.34 -11.08 20.04
N GLU A 232 -21.34 -10.43 20.63
CA GLU A 232 -22.73 -10.90 20.58
C GLU A 232 -23.30 -10.72 19.18
N VAL A 233 -23.08 -9.56 18.56
CA VAL A 233 -23.51 -9.28 17.18
C VAL A 233 -22.86 -10.26 16.20
N VAL A 234 -21.55 -10.50 16.30
CA VAL A 234 -20.86 -11.48 15.45
C VAL A 234 -21.44 -12.89 15.65
N LYS A 235 -21.73 -13.31 16.89
CA LYS A 235 -22.35 -14.62 17.15
C LYS A 235 -23.73 -14.73 16.53
N GLU A 236 -24.54 -13.69 16.60
CA GLU A 236 -25.87 -13.65 15.98
C GLU A 236 -25.77 -13.78 14.45
N MET A 237 -24.85 -13.06 13.82
CA MET A 237 -24.66 -13.08 12.36
C MET A 237 -24.13 -14.43 11.83
N THR A 238 -23.36 -15.14 12.65
CA THR A 238 -22.66 -16.38 12.25
C THR A 238 -23.30 -17.66 12.79
N GLY A 239 -24.36 -17.54 13.60
CA GLY A 239 -25.02 -18.69 14.24
C GLY A 239 -24.17 -19.35 15.34
N GLY A 240 -23.40 -18.57 16.10
CA GLY A 240 -22.66 -19.05 17.28
C GLY A 240 -21.22 -18.56 17.43
N GLY A 241 -20.73 -17.74 16.50
CA GLY A 241 -19.38 -17.16 16.49
C GLY A 241 -18.64 -17.50 15.19
N ALA A 242 -17.70 -16.64 14.80
CA ALA A 242 -16.91 -16.84 13.59
C ALA A 242 -15.92 -18.00 13.73
N ASP A 243 -15.66 -18.73 12.66
CA ASP A 243 -14.67 -19.82 12.66
C ASP A 243 -13.25 -19.26 12.86
N TYR A 244 -12.96 -18.10 12.26
CA TYR A 244 -11.71 -17.37 12.45
C TYR A 244 -11.96 -15.91 12.81
N CYS A 245 -11.23 -15.41 13.80
CA CYS A 245 -11.19 -13.99 14.13
C CYS A 245 -9.77 -13.45 13.95
N PHE A 246 -9.60 -12.29 13.35
CA PHE A 246 -8.31 -11.62 13.20
C PHE A 246 -8.33 -10.29 13.93
N GLU A 247 -7.38 -10.08 14.83
CA GLU A 247 -7.18 -8.80 15.50
C GLU A 247 -6.03 -8.04 14.83
N CYS A 248 -6.34 -6.87 14.28
CA CYS A 248 -5.45 -6.08 13.42
C CYS A 248 -5.23 -4.65 13.94
N ILE A 249 -5.48 -4.37 15.22
CA ILE A 249 -5.41 -3.02 15.83
C ILE A 249 -4.22 -2.90 16.79
N GLY A 250 -3.99 -3.92 17.62
CA GLY A 250 -3.02 -3.89 18.73
C GLY A 250 -3.66 -3.49 20.06
N SER A 251 -4.99 -3.54 20.16
CA SER A 251 -5.72 -3.23 21.38
C SER A 251 -6.06 -4.51 22.15
N THR A 252 -5.68 -4.59 23.43
CA THR A 252 -5.97 -5.76 24.27
C THR A 252 -7.46 -6.00 24.47
N SER A 253 -8.28 -4.93 24.46
CA SER A 253 -9.74 -5.06 24.50
C SER A 253 -10.28 -5.62 23.19
N ALA A 254 -9.77 -5.18 22.04
CA ALA A 254 -10.14 -5.73 20.74
C ALA A 254 -9.70 -7.19 20.60
N MET A 255 -8.55 -7.57 21.15
CA MET A 255 -8.08 -8.96 21.19
C MET A 255 -9.04 -9.85 22.00
N ALA A 256 -9.46 -9.39 23.18
CA ALA A 256 -10.44 -10.11 24.00
C ALA A 256 -11.80 -10.22 23.30
N GLU A 257 -12.25 -9.15 22.64
CA GLU A 257 -13.52 -9.14 21.90
C GLU A 257 -13.47 -10.07 20.68
N ALA A 258 -12.37 -10.08 19.93
CA ALA A 258 -12.12 -10.99 18.82
C ALA A 258 -12.12 -12.45 19.30
N PHE A 259 -11.50 -12.73 20.45
CA PHE A 259 -11.55 -14.05 21.08
C PHE A 259 -12.97 -14.46 21.45
N GLN A 260 -13.73 -13.55 22.07
CA GLN A 260 -15.12 -13.82 22.44
C GLN A 260 -16.05 -13.99 21.25
N SER A 261 -15.73 -13.36 20.12
CA SER A 261 -16.48 -13.46 18.85
C SER A 261 -16.27 -14.79 18.13
N SER A 262 -15.20 -15.52 18.47
CA SER A 262 -14.89 -16.81 17.86
C SER A 262 -15.84 -17.92 18.33
N ARG A 263 -16.03 -18.91 17.47
CA ARG A 263 -16.90 -20.04 17.73
C ARG A 263 -16.39 -20.92 18.87
N LYS A 264 -17.28 -21.37 19.76
CA LYS A 264 -16.93 -22.40 20.75
C LYS A 264 -16.64 -23.73 20.04
N GLY A 265 -15.69 -24.51 20.55
CA GLY A 265 -15.31 -25.82 20.03
C GLY A 265 -14.07 -25.80 19.12
N TRP A 266 -13.98 -24.88 18.17
CA TRP A 266 -12.86 -24.84 17.21
C TRP A 266 -12.42 -23.44 16.77
N GLY A 267 -13.10 -22.38 17.23
CA GLY A 267 -12.81 -21.02 16.80
C GLY A 267 -11.35 -20.63 17.07
N LYS A 268 -10.72 -19.99 16.08
CA LYS A 268 -9.33 -19.55 16.18
C LYS A 268 -9.24 -18.04 16.08
N THR A 269 -8.57 -17.42 17.04
CA THR A 269 -8.28 -15.99 17.05
C THR A 269 -6.81 -15.76 16.74
N ILE A 270 -6.54 -15.02 15.65
CA ILE A 270 -5.22 -14.69 15.18
C ILE A 270 -4.92 -13.24 15.57
N VAL A 271 -3.90 -13.04 16.40
CA VAL A 271 -3.46 -11.71 16.84
C VAL A 271 -2.32 -11.24 15.95
N LEU A 272 -2.55 -10.13 15.25
CA LEU A 272 -1.60 -9.48 14.34
C LEU A 272 -1.20 -8.08 14.83
N GLY A 273 -2.10 -7.40 15.55
CA GLY A 273 -1.83 -6.07 16.08
C GLY A 273 -0.75 -6.08 17.17
N VAL A 274 0.16 -5.10 17.11
CA VAL A 274 1.21 -4.92 18.10
C VAL A 274 0.72 -4.00 19.21
N SER A 275 0.65 -4.49 20.45
CA SER A 275 0.22 -3.68 21.58
C SER A 275 1.32 -2.78 22.13
N SER A 276 1.01 -1.49 22.31
CA SER A 276 1.96 -0.48 22.77
C SER A 276 2.09 -0.36 24.30
N GLY A 277 1.21 -1.03 25.06
CA GLY A 277 0.97 -0.69 26.47
C GLY A 277 1.38 -1.75 27.51
N GLY A 278 1.94 -2.88 27.10
CA GLY A 278 2.32 -3.98 28.01
C GLY A 278 1.17 -4.62 28.82
N ALA A 279 -0.05 -4.13 28.66
CA ALA A 279 -1.23 -4.66 29.34
C ALA A 279 -1.50 -6.11 28.88
N PRO A 280 -1.88 -7.01 29.80
CA PRO A 280 -2.19 -8.38 29.42
C PRO A 280 -3.52 -8.45 28.66
N MET A 281 -3.58 -9.33 27.67
CA MET A 281 -4.85 -9.79 27.10
C MET A 281 -5.53 -10.73 28.10
N SER A 282 -6.71 -10.35 28.59
CA SER A 282 -7.49 -11.17 29.52
C SER A 282 -8.53 -12.00 28.78
N ILE A 283 -8.43 -13.32 28.87
CA ILE A 283 -9.38 -14.27 28.28
C ILE A 283 -9.83 -15.29 29.32
N PRO A 284 -11.12 -15.69 29.34
CA PRO A 284 -11.59 -16.73 30.27
C PRO A 284 -10.93 -18.07 29.96
N PRO A 285 -10.18 -18.69 30.89
CA PRO A 285 -9.52 -19.97 30.63
C PRO A 285 -10.49 -21.10 30.24
N HIS A 286 -11.72 -21.02 30.75
CA HIS A 286 -12.77 -21.98 30.46
C HIS A 286 -13.16 -22.00 28.97
N ASP A 287 -13.06 -20.86 28.29
CA ASP A 287 -13.37 -20.77 26.86
C ASP A 287 -12.28 -21.43 26.00
N ILE A 288 -11.03 -21.46 26.47
CA ILE A 288 -9.94 -22.22 25.85
C ILE A 288 -10.18 -23.71 26.04
N LEU A 289 -10.55 -24.14 27.25
CA LEU A 289 -10.89 -25.55 27.52
C LEU A 289 -12.07 -26.03 26.67
N TRP A 290 -12.99 -25.14 26.31
CA TRP A 290 -14.08 -25.39 25.38
C TRP A 290 -13.69 -25.27 23.90
N GLY A 291 -12.41 -25.28 23.58
CA GLY A 291 -11.89 -25.47 22.22
C GLY A 291 -11.66 -24.19 21.42
N ARG A 292 -11.79 -23.00 22.01
CA ARG A 292 -11.26 -21.78 21.36
C ARG A 292 -9.74 -21.75 21.45
N SER A 293 -9.09 -21.16 20.46
CA SER A 293 -7.64 -21.00 20.42
C SER A 293 -7.24 -19.56 20.12
N VAL A 294 -6.09 -19.15 20.67
CA VAL A 294 -5.43 -17.87 20.35
C VAL A 294 -4.08 -18.19 19.76
N VAL A 295 -3.75 -17.57 18.62
CA VAL A 295 -2.50 -17.76 17.89
C VAL A 295 -1.93 -16.39 17.56
N GLY A 296 -0.64 -16.17 17.84
CA GLY A 296 0.08 -14.98 17.40
C GLY A 296 0.72 -15.21 16.02
N SER A 297 0.93 -14.14 15.27
CA SER A 297 1.64 -14.25 13.99
C SER A 297 2.44 -12.99 13.69
N LEU A 298 3.76 -13.15 13.50
CA LEU A 298 4.61 -12.12 12.92
C LEU A 298 4.67 -12.32 11.41
N PHE A 299 4.54 -11.24 10.64
CA PHE A 299 4.60 -11.24 9.18
C PHE A 299 3.67 -12.28 8.51
N GLY A 300 2.51 -12.54 9.12
CA GLY A 300 1.52 -13.50 8.59
C GLY A 300 1.99 -14.96 8.56
N GLY A 301 3.05 -15.32 9.30
CA GLY A 301 3.67 -16.64 9.20
C GLY A 301 4.37 -16.91 7.86
N LEU A 302 4.59 -15.86 7.05
CA LEU A 302 5.26 -15.99 5.76
C LEU A 302 6.77 -16.04 5.94
N LYS A 303 7.42 -16.90 5.15
CA LYS A 303 8.86 -16.93 4.89
C LYS A 303 9.15 -15.97 3.72
N PRO A 304 9.78 -14.81 3.95
CA PRO A 304 9.85 -13.74 2.95
C PRO A 304 10.36 -14.17 1.57
N LYS A 305 11.51 -14.86 1.51
CA LYS A 305 12.13 -15.27 0.23
C LYS A 305 11.32 -16.32 -0.52
N THR A 306 10.49 -17.08 0.20
CA THR A 306 9.64 -18.12 -0.40
C THR A 306 8.29 -17.56 -0.83
N ASP A 307 7.68 -16.72 0.01
CA ASP A 307 6.27 -16.38 -0.11
C ASP A 307 6.01 -15.04 -0.80
N ILE A 308 6.89 -14.04 -0.63
CA ILE A 308 6.71 -12.75 -1.30
C ILE A 308 6.73 -12.89 -2.83
N PRO A 309 7.63 -13.70 -3.45
CA PRO A 309 7.56 -13.93 -4.89
C PRO A 309 6.22 -14.53 -5.35
N ILE A 310 5.58 -15.37 -4.53
CA ILE A 310 4.24 -15.91 -4.82
C ILE A 310 3.19 -14.79 -4.76
N LEU A 311 3.25 -13.91 -3.75
CA LEU A 311 2.33 -12.77 -3.66
C LEU A 311 2.53 -11.76 -4.79
N ALA A 312 3.78 -11.50 -5.18
CA ALA A 312 4.13 -10.69 -6.33
C ALA A 312 3.54 -11.26 -7.62
N GLN A 313 3.65 -12.57 -7.83
CA GLN A 313 3.03 -13.24 -8.98
C GLN A 313 1.50 -13.12 -8.94
N LYS A 314 0.88 -13.31 -7.77
CA LYS A 314 -0.58 -13.15 -7.61
C LYS A 314 -1.06 -11.74 -7.90
N TYR A 315 -0.26 -10.73 -7.61
CA TYR A 315 -0.56 -9.36 -8.02
C TYR A 315 -0.53 -9.22 -9.55
N LEU A 316 0.49 -9.75 -10.20
CA LEU A 316 0.58 -9.74 -11.68
C LEU A 316 -0.53 -10.53 -12.36
N ASP A 317 -1.02 -11.59 -11.72
CA ASP A 317 -2.14 -12.41 -12.19
C ASP A 317 -3.51 -11.81 -11.82
N GLU A 318 -3.55 -10.58 -11.26
CA GLU A 318 -4.77 -9.88 -10.81
C GLU A 318 -5.58 -10.64 -9.72
N GLU A 319 -4.94 -11.58 -9.02
CA GLU A 319 -5.53 -12.35 -7.91
C GLU A 319 -5.38 -11.64 -6.55
N LEU A 320 -4.44 -10.70 -6.45
CA LEU A 320 -4.16 -9.89 -5.26
C LEU A 320 -4.20 -8.40 -5.61
N GLU A 321 -5.05 -7.64 -4.94
CA GLU A 321 -5.16 -6.19 -5.12
C GLU A 321 -4.11 -5.47 -4.25
N LEU A 322 -3.25 -4.66 -4.87
CA LEU A 322 -2.26 -3.81 -4.18
C LEU A 322 -2.48 -2.32 -4.45
N ASP A 323 -3.16 -1.98 -5.53
CA ASP A 323 -3.35 -0.61 -5.97
C ASP A 323 -4.23 0.18 -5.00
N GLU A 324 -5.30 -0.43 -4.51
CA GLU A 324 -6.23 0.17 -3.54
C GLU A 324 -5.58 0.48 -2.16
N PHE A 325 -4.40 -0.08 -1.88
CA PHE A 325 -3.63 0.24 -0.67
C PHE A 325 -2.76 1.50 -0.85
N VAL A 326 -2.35 1.81 -2.08
CA VAL A 326 -1.61 3.02 -2.41
C VAL A 326 -2.59 4.13 -2.72
N THR A 327 -2.53 5.17 -1.93
CA THR A 327 -3.65 6.10 -1.91
C THR A 327 -3.16 7.55 -2.05
N HIS A 328 -1.97 7.95 -1.52
CA HIS A 328 -1.21 9.21 -1.78
C HIS A 328 0.19 8.73 -2.17
N GLU A 329 0.78 9.48 -3.09
CA GLU A 329 2.21 9.49 -3.38
C GLU A 329 2.75 10.88 -3.00
N MET A 330 3.93 10.94 -2.39
CA MET A 330 4.52 12.18 -1.89
C MET A 330 6.02 12.19 -2.16
N GLY A 331 6.59 13.38 -2.30
CA GLY A 331 8.04 13.53 -2.34
C GLY A 331 8.67 13.16 -0.99
N PHE A 332 9.92 12.70 -0.99
CA PHE A 332 10.60 12.32 0.25
C PHE A 332 10.78 13.52 1.21
N ASP A 333 10.96 14.73 0.68
CA ASP A 333 11.02 15.96 1.47
C ASP A 333 9.74 16.23 2.30
N ASP A 334 8.61 15.67 1.88
CA ASP A 334 7.32 15.82 2.56
C ASP A 334 7.07 14.74 3.64
N ILE A 335 8.09 13.96 4.03
CA ILE A 335 7.95 12.82 4.95
C ILE A 335 7.23 13.18 6.27
N ASN A 336 7.43 14.39 6.81
CA ASN A 336 6.76 14.82 8.03
C ASN A 336 5.24 14.99 7.84
N ALA A 337 4.82 15.65 6.76
CA ALA A 337 3.39 15.77 6.42
C ALA A 337 2.76 14.38 6.19
N ALA A 338 3.56 13.49 5.61
CA ALA A 338 3.28 12.08 5.45
C ALA A 338 2.99 11.35 6.79
N PHE A 339 3.77 11.60 7.84
CA PHE A 339 3.51 11.11 9.20
C PHE A 339 2.24 11.73 9.81
N GLU A 340 2.02 13.03 9.62
CA GLU A 340 0.82 13.71 10.10
C GLU A 340 -0.46 13.10 9.50
N LEU A 341 -0.48 12.87 8.19
CA LEU A 341 -1.60 12.21 7.50
C LEU A 341 -1.92 10.84 8.09
N LEU A 342 -0.90 10.02 8.36
CA LEU A 342 -1.08 8.71 9.00
C LEU A 342 -1.68 8.85 10.39
N THR A 343 -1.16 9.76 11.21
CA THR A 343 -1.65 9.94 12.60
C THR A 343 -3.06 10.51 12.69
N GLN A 344 -3.54 11.23 11.67
CA GLN A 344 -4.90 11.75 11.60
C GLN A 344 -5.93 10.70 11.13
N GLY A 345 -5.50 9.50 10.72
CA GLY A 345 -6.39 8.48 10.16
C GLY A 345 -6.98 8.84 8.79
N LYS A 346 -6.59 9.99 8.21
CA LYS A 346 -6.96 10.47 6.86
C LYS A 346 -6.13 9.83 5.76
N CYS A 347 -5.52 8.71 6.11
CA CYS A 347 -4.53 8.00 5.35
C CYS A 347 -4.97 6.54 5.35
N LEU A 348 -5.57 6.12 4.25
CA LEU A 348 -4.82 5.10 3.54
C LEU A 348 -3.76 5.88 2.75
N ARG A 349 -4.21 6.95 2.04
CA ARG A 349 -3.57 8.16 1.50
C ARG A 349 -4.46 8.83 0.33
N HIS A 350 -4.11 9.84 -0.51
CA HIS A 350 -4.88 10.65 -1.53
C HIS A 350 -3.97 11.18 -2.70
N PHE A 351 -4.38 11.18 -3.96
CA PHE A 351 -3.53 11.60 -5.10
C PHE A 351 -3.23 13.12 -5.08
N GLN A 352 -1.97 13.53 -5.30
CA GLN A 352 -1.60 14.94 -5.51
C GLN A 352 -0.79 15.11 -6.79
N MET A 353 -1.39 15.74 -7.80
CA MET A 353 -0.67 16.19 -9.00
C MET A 353 0.43 17.19 -8.58
N ARG A 354 1.64 17.08 -9.18
CA ARG A 354 2.71 18.07 -8.94
C ARG A 354 2.18 19.48 -9.21
N LYS A 355 2.30 20.35 -8.20
CA LYS A 355 1.78 21.73 -8.25
C LYS A 355 2.20 22.48 -9.51
N THR A 356 3.44 22.31 -9.97
CA THR A 356 3.96 22.97 -11.17
C THR A 356 3.27 22.52 -12.46
N ILE A 357 2.91 21.24 -12.57
CA ILE A 357 2.15 20.71 -13.71
C ILE A 357 0.73 21.25 -13.65
N PHE A 358 0.11 21.19 -12.47
CA PHE A 358 -1.23 21.72 -12.26
C PHE A 358 -1.31 23.21 -12.59
N ASP A 359 -0.39 24.03 -12.08
CA ASP A 359 -0.35 25.48 -12.33
C ASP A 359 -0.13 25.78 -13.82
N SER A 360 0.73 25.01 -14.51
CA SER A 360 0.94 25.14 -15.95
C SER A 360 -0.34 24.87 -16.74
N LEU A 361 -1.05 23.77 -16.43
CA LEU A 361 -2.32 23.42 -17.08
C LEU A 361 -3.41 24.44 -16.74
N TYR A 362 -3.47 24.86 -15.47
CA TYR A 362 -4.40 25.88 -14.99
C TYR A 362 -4.26 27.20 -15.75
N HIS A 363 -3.03 27.71 -15.91
CA HIS A 363 -2.79 28.94 -16.66
C HIS A 363 -3.13 28.81 -18.15
N CYS A 364 -2.86 27.64 -18.74
CA CYS A 364 -3.25 27.34 -20.10
C CYS A 364 -4.79 27.35 -20.27
N ILE A 365 -5.52 26.70 -19.37
CA ILE A 365 -6.98 26.64 -19.40
C ILE A 365 -7.59 28.04 -19.21
N LEU A 366 -7.06 28.84 -18.28
CA LEU A 366 -7.48 30.23 -18.08
C LEU A 366 -7.33 31.09 -19.35
N SER A 367 -6.29 30.84 -20.14
CA SER A 367 -6.05 31.56 -21.39
C SER A 367 -6.95 31.10 -22.55
N TYR A 368 -7.52 29.91 -22.44
CA TYR A 368 -8.34 29.29 -23.47
C TYR A 368 -9.85 29.53 -23.25
N ASP A 369 -10.35 29.31 -22.02
CA ASP A 369 -11.77 29.51 -21.70
C ASP A 369 -11.95 30.49 -20.53
N ASP A 370 -12.51 31.63 -20.90
CA ASP A 370 -12.95 32.74 -20.05
C ASP A 370 -13.90 32.34 -18.90
N TYR A 371 -14.49 31.15 -18.96
CA TYR A 371 -15.28 30.56 -17.88
C TYR A 371 -14.46 30.33 -16.61
N PHE A 372 -13.18 29.97 -16.73
CA PHE A 372 -12.30 29.72 -15.58
C PHE A 372 -11.76 30.99 -14.96
N ILE A 373 -11.89 32.14 -15.62
CA ILE A 373 -11.50 33.43 -15.05
C ILE A 373 -12.46 33.80 -13.92
N LEU A 374 -11.91 34.20 -12.77
CA LEU A 374 -12.70 34.69 -11.66
C LEU A 374 -13.39 36.01 -12.06
N LYS A 375 -14.73 36.02 -12.03
CA LYS A 375 -15.55 37.16 -12.41
C LYS A 375 -16.46 37.57 -11.25
N LYS A 376 -16.81 38.86 -11.20
CA LYS A 376 -17.89 39.35 -10.35
C LYS A 376 -19.20 39.26 -11.11
N ASP A 377 -20.26 38.87 -10.43
CA ASP A 377 -21.60 38.91 -11.01
C ASP A 377 -22.13 40.35 -11.09
N VAL A 378 -23.34 40.50 -11.65
CA VAL A 378 -23.99 41.79 -11.86
C VAL A 378 -24.34 42.55 -10.57
N VAL A 379 -24.33 41.87 -9.41
CA VAL A 379 -24.56 42.49 -8.09
C VAL A 379 -23.26 42.68 -7.30
N GLY A 380 -22.12 42.40 -7.91
CA GLY A 380 -20.79 42.61 -7.34
C GLY A 380 -20.27 41.45 -6.48
N THR A 381 -20.99 40.32 -6.43
CA THR A 381 -20.57 39.10 -5.72
C THR A 381 -19.43 38.44 -6.49
N ILE A 382 -18.38 38.06 -5.77
CA ILE A 382 -17.24 37.34 -6.34
C ILE A 382 -17.67 35.88 -6.55
N GLY A 383 -17.61 35.41 -7.80
CA GLY A 383 -17.92 34.04 -8.15
C GLY A 383 -16.83 33.04 -7.74
N LEU A 384 -16.93 31.80 -8.21
CA LEU A 384 -15.94 30.75 -7.96
C LEU A 384 -14.64 31.03 -8.72
N SER A 385 -13.51 30.76 -8.04
CA SER A 385 -12.18 30.90 -8.64
C SER A 385 -11.93 29.85 -9.72
N GLY A 386 -11.04 30.18 -10.66
CA GLY A 386 -10.59 29.22 -11.66
C GLY A 386 -9.99 27.96 -11.04
N TYR A 387 -9.22 28.12 -9.96
CA TYR A 387 -8.67 26.99 -9.21
C TYR A 387 -9.77 26.04 -8.73
N GLN A 388 -10.85 26.55 -8.14
CA GLN A 388 -11.97 25.72 -7.68
C GLN A 388 -12.64 24.97 -8.85
N LYS A 389 -12.85 25.65 -9.98
CA LYS A 389 -13.45 25.08 -11.19
C LYS A 389 -12.57 24.03 -11.87
N CYS A 390 -11.25 24.25 -11.93
CA CYS A 390 -10.31 23.28 -12.48
C CYS A 390 -10.13 22.08 -11.56
N MET A 391 -10.03 22.30 -10.24
CA MET A 391 -9.87 21.24 -9.26
C MET A 391 -11.04 20.25 -9.28
N ILE A 392 -12.29 20.75 -9.33
CA ILE A 392 -13.45 19.86 -9.39
C ILE A 392 -13.49 19.03 -10.67
N ALA A 393 -13.13 19.66 -11.81
CA ALA A 393 -13.13 18.99 -13.10
C ALA A 393 -12.08 17.88 -13.11
N PHE A 394 -10.88 18.16 -12.59
CA PHE A 394 -9.82 17.18 -12.40
C PHE A 394 -10.26 16.02 -11.51
N GLN A 395 -10.89 16.30 -10.37
CA GLN A 395 -11.35 15.27 -9.43
C GLN A 395 -12.44 14.40 -10.06
N MET A 396 -13.41 15.00 -10.74
CA MET A 396 -14.46 14.25 -11.44
C MET A 396 -13.88 13.34 -12.54
N LEU A 397 -12.92 13.84 -13.32
CA LEU A 397 -12.24 13.05 -14.36
C LEU A 397 -11.36 11.94 -13.77
N ALA A 398 -10.62 12.22 -12.69
CA ALA A 398 -9.71 11.26 -12.08
C ALA A 398 -10.44 10.13 -11.35
N TYR A 399 -11.54 10.44 -10.68
CA TYR A 399 -12.27 9.47 -9.85
C TYR A 399 -13.49 8.85 -10.55
N GLY A 400 -13.85 9.32 -11.75
CA GLY A 400 -14.97 8.77 -12.53
C GLY A 400 -16.33 8.90 -11.85
N THR A 401 -16.49 9.86 -10.93
CA THR A 401 -17.70 10.04 -10.11
C THR A 401 -18.59 11.16 -10.65
N ALA A 402 -19.89 11.06 -10.41
CA ALA A 402 -20.88 12.04 -10.85
C ALA A 402 -20.77 13.36 -10.05
N ALA A 403 -21.13 14.48 -10.66
CA ALA A 403 -21.02 15.81 -10.04
C ALA A 403 -21.76 15.92 -8.69
N ASN A 404 -22.89 15.22 -8.56
CA ASN A 404 -23.72 15.19 -7.35
C ASN A 404 -23.01 14.59 -6.13
N SER A 405 -22.04 13.67 -6.30
CA SER A 405 -21.31 13.09 -5.17
C SER A 405 -20.28 14.05 -4.56
N TRP A 406 -19.95 15.15 -5.24
CA TRP A 406 -19.02 16.17 -4.76
C TRP A 406 -19.68 17.41 -4.18
N ASP A 407 -20.99 17.58 -4.42
CA ASP A 407 -21.75 18.76 -3.97
C ASP A 407 -21.74 18.89 -2.43
N GLU A 408 -21.78 17.76 -1.71
CA GLU A 408 -21.70 17.75 -0.24
C GLU A 408 -20.36 18.30 0.31
N TYR A 409 -19.27 18.17 -0.45
CA TYR A 409 -17.92 18.55 -0.01
C TYR A 409 -17.53 19.96 -0.43
N ILE A 410 -17.95 20.40 -1.62
CA ILE A 410 -17.47 21.65 -2.23
C ILE A 410 -18.56 22.74 -2.17
N ARG A 411 -19.82 22.37 -1.92
CA ARG A 411 -20.98 23.28 -1.87
C ARG A 411 -21.09 24.11 -3.15
N MET A 412 -20.95 23.45 -4.29
CA MET A 412 -21.00 24.05 -5.62
C MET A 412 -22.10 23.36 -6.42
N PRO A 413 -23.03 24.11 -7.02
CA PRO A 413 -24.17 23.50 -7.71
C PRO A 413 -23.73 22.46 -8.74
N GLU A 414 -24.42 21.32 -8.78
CA GLU A 414 -24.15 20.20 -9.69
C GLU A 414 -23.99 20.66 -11.15
N SER A 415 -24.83 21.59 -11.60
CA SER A 415 -24.77 22.19 -12.94
C SER A 415 -23.45 22.93 -13.20
N THR A 416 -22.87 23.56 -12.17
CA THR A 416 -21.58 24.25 -12.25
C THR A 416 -20.43 23.25 -12.26
N CYS A 417 -20.50 22.19 -11.46
CA CYS A 417 -19.52 21.10 -11.50
C CYS A 417 -19.49 20.41 -12.87
N GLY A 418 -20.67 20.08 -13.43
CA GLY A 418 -20.79 19.46 -14.74
C GLY A 418 -20.28 20.34 -15.87
N GLU A 419 -20.68 21.62 -15.90
CA GLU A 419 -20.20 22.59 -16.90
C GLU A 419 -18.69 22.81 -16.80
N ALA A 420 -18.15 22.92 -15.57
CA ALA A 420 -16.72 23.05 -15.35
C ALA A 420 -15.97 21.82 -15.87
N MET A 421 -16.46 20.61 -15.62
CA MET A 421 -15.84 19.37 -16.10
C MET A 421 -15.82 19.29 -17.63
N VAL A 422 -16.94 19.56 -18.30
CA VAL A 422 -17.03 19.49 -19.76
C VAL A 422 -16.10 20.53 -20.42
N ARG A 423 -16.16 21.78 -19.97
CA ARG A 423 -15.29 22.85 -20.50
C ARG A 423 -13.82 22.59 -20.23
N PHE A 424 -13.52 22.07 -19.05
CA PHE A 424 -12.17 21.69 -18.68
C PHE A 424 -11.64 20.58 -19.58
N ALA A 425 -12.45 19.54 -19.85
CA ALA A 425 -12.04 18.45 -20.73
C ALA A 425 -11.77 18.94 -22.17
N ILE A 426 -12.63 19.81 -22.70
CA ILE A 426 -12.43 20.43 -24.02
C ILE A 426 -11.14 21.28 -24.03
N ALA A 427 -10.95 22.15 -23.03
CA ALA A 427 -9.76 22.98 -22.92
C ALA A 427 -8.49 22.13 -22.77
N MET A 428 -8.55 21.04 -22.02
CA MET A 428 -7.44 20.11 -21.86
C MET A 428 -7.07 19.41 -23.16
N VAL A 429 -8.05 18.95 -23.93
CA VAL A 429 -7.81 18.37 -25.26
C VAL A 429 -7.15 19.42 -26.15
N GLU A 430 -7.76 20.59 -26.32
CA GLU A 430 -7.27 21.60 -27.25
C GLU A 430 -5.87 22.14 -26.89
N VAL A 431 -5.61 22.37 -25.60
CA VAL A 431 -4.31 22.91 -25.16
C VAL A 431 -3.25 21.81 -25.03
N SER A 432 -3.63 20.61 -24.62
CA SER A 432 -2.66 19.54 -24.31
C SER A 432 -2.52 18.49 -25.40
N GLU A 433 -3.41 18.41 -26.38
CA GLU A 433 -3.30 17.46 -27.50
C GLU A 433 -2.00 17.61 -28.29
N PRO A 434 -1.55 18.82 -28.68
CA PRO A 434 -0.30 18.96 -29.43
C PRO A 434 0.96 18.50 -28.68
N GLN A 435 0.89 18.39 -27.35
CA GLN A 435 2.06 18.16 -26.50
C GLN A 435 2.01 16.87 -25.68
N TYR A 436 0.84 16.49 -25.16
CA TYR A 436 0.65 15.44 -24.15
C TYR A 436 -0.37 14.37 -24.55
N LEU A 437 -1.35 14.67 -25.41
CA LEU A 437 -2.39 13.70 -25.80
C LEU A 437 -2.25 13.19 -27.25
N ARG A 438 -1.26 13.67 -28.02
CA ARG A 438 -0.88 13.09 -29.32
C ARG A 438 -0.05 11.82 -29.16
N GLU A 439 0.02 11.02 -30.23
CA GLU A 439 0.96 9.89 -30.28
C GLU A 439 2.41 10.36 -30.09
N PRO A 440 3.23 9.62 -29.32
CA PRO A 440 4.64 9.92 -29.13
C PRO A 440 5.41 9.87 -30.47
N THR A 441 6.22 10.88 -30.73
CA THR A 441 7.13 10.90 -31.88
C THR A 441 8.46 10.22 -31.52
N VAL A 442 9.28 9.96 -32.55
CA VAL A 442 10.67 9.49 -32.36
C VAL A 442 11.45 10.49 -31.51
N THR A 443 11.26 11.80 -31.71
CA THR A 443 11.92 12.84 -30.92
C THR A 443 11.49 12.83 -29.45
N ASP A 444 10.21 12.54 -29.16
CA ASP A 444 9.77 12.38 -27.76
C ASP A 444 10.40 11.16 -27.12
N THR A 445 10.48 10.05 -27.87
CA THR A 445 11.11 8.80 -27.45
C THR A 445 12.59 9.02 -27.13
N GLU A 446 13.33 9.68 -28.03
CA GLU A 446 14.74 10.05 -27.84
C GLU A 446 14.91 10.99 -26.64
N ARG A 447 14.04 12.00 -26.49
CA ARG A 447 14.08 12.91 -25.35
C ARG A 447 13.81 12.18 -24.03
N LEU A 448 12.80 11.30 -23.99
CA LEU A 448 12.45 10.52 -22.81
C LEU A 448 13.57 9.55 -22.45
N LEU A 449 14.18 8.88 -23.43
CA LEU A 449 15.34 8.02 -23.25
C LEU A 449 16.56 8.80 -22.73
N ALA A 450 16.84 9.99 -23.27
CA ALA A 450 17.92 10.85 -22.79
C ALA A 450 17.66 11.36 -21.36
N ILE A 451 16.42 11.72 -21.03
CA ILE A 451 16.01 12.07 -19.65
C ILE A 451 16.18 10.86 -18.73
N SER A 452 15.81 9.67 -19.19
CA SER A 452 15.93 8.42 -18.44
C SER A 452 17.40 8.09 -18.19
N GLU A 453 18.24 8.15 -19.22
CA GLU A 453 19.68 7.96 -19.16
C GLU A 453 20.35 8.98 -18.21
N ALA A 454 20.01 10.27 -18.32
CA ALA A 454 20.48 11.30 -17.40
C ALA A 454 20.03 11.08 -15.94
N ARG A 455 18.93 10.34 -15.75
CA ARG A 455 18.42 9.92 -14.43
C ARG A 455 18.95 8.56 -13.98
N GLY A 456 19.84 7.92 -14.76
CA GLY A 456 20.43 6.61 -14.45
C GLY A 456 19.66 5.38 -14.94
N TRP A 457 18.78 5.54 -15.93
CA TRP A 457 17.86 4.53 -16.46
C TRP A 457 17.98 4.36 -17.98
N PRO A 458 19.14 3.95 -18.51
CA PRO A 458 19.35 3.84 -19.94
C PRO A 458 18.38 2.82 -20.57
N GLY A 459 17.71 3.22 -21.65
CA GLY A 459 16.80 2.35 -22.40
C GLY A 459 15.36 2.25 -21.88
N VAL A 460 15.01 2.94 -20.79
CA VAL A 460 13.66 2.87 -20.20
C VAL A 460 12.85 4.12 -20.54
N ILE A 461 11.62 3.94 -21.03
CA ILE A 461 10.66 5.04 -21.23
C ILE A 461 9.49 4.82 -20.27
N PHE A 462 9.34 5.71 -19.30
CA PHE A 462 8.19 5.71 -18.40
C PHE A 462 7.02 6.42 -19.10
N VAL A 463 6.03 5.64 -19.54
CA VAL A 463 4.73 6.18 -19.97
C VAL A 463 3.74 5.82 -18.87
N SER A 464 3.21 6.82 -18.16
CA SER A 464 2.04 6.60 -17.30
C SER A 464 0.89 6.20 -18.21
N THR A 465 0.54 4.93 -18.22
CA THR A 465 -0.53 4.37 -19.04
C THR A 465 -1.87 5.02 -18.67
N ILE A 466 -2.38 5.91 -19.52
CA ILE A 466 -3.81 6.02 -19.75
C ILE A 466 -4.13 4.86 -20.69
N SER A 467 -4.90 3.91 -20.20
CA SER A 467 -5.37 2.76 -20.96
C SER A 467 -6.19 3.21 -22.18
N ASN A 468 -5.77 2.78 -23.36
CA ASN A 468 -6.71 2.56 -24.47
C ASN A 468 -6.21 1.38 -25.31
N PRO A 469 -6.92 0.25 -25.39
CA PRO A 469 -6.49 -0.89 -26.18
C PRO A 469 -6.97 -0.70 -27.62
N VAL A 470 -6.08 -0.30 -28.54
CA VAL A 470 -6.32 -0.48 -29.97
C VAL A 470 -5.22 -1.36 -30.53
N GLY A 471 -5.63 -2.58 -30.91
CA GLY A 471 -4.74 -3.69 -31.17
C GLY A 471 -3.87 -3.55 -32.42
N GLN A 472 -2.65 -4.04 -32.32
CA GLN A 472 -1.91 -4.54 -33.47
C GLN A 472 -2.17 -6.05 -33.61
N LYS A 473 -3.17 -6.39 -34.42
CA LYS A 473 -3.25 -7.73 -35.03
C LYS A 473 -2.15 -7.83 -36.09
N LYS A 474 -1.37 -8.90 -35.96
CA LYS A 474 -0.56 -9.58 -36.97
C LYS A 474 -0.85 -9.15 -38.41
N THR A 475 0.16 -8.61 -39.07
CA THR A 475 0.30 -8.63 -40.53
C THR A 475 0.49 -10.08 -40.99
N GLN A 476 -0.61 -10.74 -41.34
CA GLN A 476 -0.58 -11.87 -42.26
C GLN A 476 -1.77 -11.71 -43.20
N GLY A 477 -1.46 -11.26 -44.41
CA GLY A 477 -2.44 -11.00 -45.45
C GLY A 477 -3.15 -12.27 -45.88
N LEU A 478 -4.47 -12.19 -45.94
CA LEU A 478 -5.33 -12.95 -46.85
C LEU A 478 -6.67 -12.21 -46.88
N PHE A 479 -6.79 -11.32 -47.87
CA PHE A 479 -8.08 -10.85 -48.34
C PHE A 479 -8.77 -12.04 -49.02
N ASP A 480 -9.94 -12.43 -48.51
CA ASP A 480 -10.97 -12.94 -49.41
C ASP A 480 -12.34 -12.38 -49.01
N SER A 481 -13.05 -12.06 -50.07
CA SER A 481 -14.31 -11.36 -50.23
C SER A 481 -15.50 -11.86 -49.40
N ARG A 482 -16.36 -10.94 -48.92
CA ARG A 482 -17.78 -10.80 -49.34
C ARG A 482 -18.61 -9.86 -48.44
N ASP A 483 -19.42 -9.11 -49.18
CA ASP A 483 -20.54 -8.23 -48.88
C ASP A 483 -21.43 -8.44 -47.64
N SER A 484 -22.00 -7.28 -47.27
CA SER A 484 -23.40 -7.01 -46.87
C SER A 484 -23.73 -6.83 -45.38
N GLY A 485 -24.21 -5.62 -45.07
CA GLY A 485 -25.52 -5.46 -44.45
C GLY A 485 -25.58 -4.97 -43.00
N ASN A 486 -26.22 -3.80 -42.87
CA ASN A 486 -26.96 -3.29 -41.71
C ASN A 486 -26.24 -2.66 -40.50
N ALA A 487 -26.30 -1.33 -40.50
CA ALA A 487 -27.10 -0.51 -39.57
C ALA A 487 -27.02 -0.82 -38.06
N GLY A 488 -26.53 0.17 -37.30
CA GLY A 488 -26.68 0.18 -35.85
C GLY A 488 -25.84 1.22 -35.13
N ILE A 489 -26.34 2.46 -35.18
CA ILE A 489 -26.20 3.56 -34.20
C ILE A 489 -25.41 3.23 -32.91
N GLY A 490 -24.44 4.08 -32.56
CA GLY A 490 -24.26 4.46 -31.15
C GLY A 490 -22.84 4.70 -30.65
N LYS A 491 -22.49 6.00 -30.58
CA LYS A 491 -21.77 6.69 -29.50
C LYS A 491 -20.29 6.34 -29.23
N ILE A 492 -19.48 7.41 -29.18
CA ILE A 492 -18.47 7.60 -28.14
C ILE A 492 -19.00 8.71 -27.25
#